data_AF-W2Q645-F1
#
_entry.id   AF-W2Q645-F1
#
_cell.length_a   1.000
_cell.length_b   1.000
_cell.length_c   1.000
_cell.angle_alpha   90.00
_cell.angle_beta   90.00
_cell.angle_gamma   90.00
#
_symmetry.space_group_name_H-M   'P 1'
#
loop_
_entity.id
_entity.type
_entity.pdbx_description
1 polymer ?
#
loop_
_entity_poly.entity_id
_entity_poly.type
_entity_poly.pdbx_seq_one_letter_code
_entity_poly.pdbx_strand_id
1 'polypeptide(L)'
;MYKSFAAAERNLQPYQISSIATIPTSFDFNYTSDGDMVSNVAYDMFTSWTPAGHPNFELMVWLATYGGAKPKSTSGQPIKTVNVAGVDFELYSGYNQNINVFSYVAKQSVTSFKGDLKLFFNELPSSNTIDGSQYLQVLQAGTQAFKGTNAKLTVTGYSVNVI
;
A
#
# COMPACT_ATOMS: atom_id res chain seq x y z
N MET A 1 -17.63 -1.35 0.17
CA MET A 1 -16.60 -2.34 0.57
C MET A 1 -16.08 -3.04 -0.68
N TYR A 2 -14.76 -3.28 -0.75
CA TYR A 2 -14.16 -4.10 -1.80
C TYR A 2 -14.60 -5.55 -1.66
N LYS A 3 -14.41 -6.34 -2.71
CA LYS A 3 -14.89 -7.73 -2.84
C LYS A 3 -13.76 -8.74 -2.67
N SER A 4 -12.56 -8.39 -3.10
CA SER A 4 -11.35 -9.20 -2.96
C SER A 4 -10.11 -8.32 -2.91
N PHE A 5 -9.04 -8.87 -2.35
CA PHE A 5 -7.67 -8.38 -2.52
C PHE A 5 -6.82 -9.54 -3.02
N ALA A 6 -6.70 -9.67 -4.34
CA ALA A 6 -5.84 -10.69 -4.94
C ALA A 6 -4.42 -10.12 -5.02
N ALA A 7 -3.47 -10.77 -4.34
CA ALA A 7 -2.13 -10.24 -4.16
C ALA A 7 -1.05 -11.32 -4.15
N ALA A 8 0.17 -10.93 -4.52
CA ALA A 8 1.37 -11.70 -4.24
C ALA A 8 1.94 -11.27 -2.89
N GLU A 9 2.14 -12.23 -1.99
CA GLU A 9 2.69 -11.99 -0.66
C GLU A 9 4.15 -12.43 -0.56
N ARG A 10 4.99 -11.57 0.03
CA ARG A 10 6.37 -11.93 0.36
C ARG A 10 6.38 -12.77 1.64
N ASN A 11 7.03 -13.93 1.61
CA ASN A 11 7.28 -14.70 2.83
C ASN A 11 8.31 -13.99 3.75
N LEU A 12 7.86 -13.39 4.83
CA LEU A 12 8.70 -12.55 5.70
C LEU A 12 9.35 -13.33 6.85
N GLN A 13 10.50 -12.81 7.30
CA GLN A 13 11.02 -13.06 8.64
C GLN A 13 10.51 -11.94 9.56
N PRO A 14 10.53 -12.10 10.90
CA PRO A 14 10.01 -11.10 11.83
C PRO A 14 10.96 -9.90 11.96
N TYR A 15 10.99 -9.06 10.94
CA TYR A 15 11.79 -7.85 10.90
C TYR A 15 11.10 -6.73 11.67
N GLN A 16 11.82 -6.07 12.58
CA GLN A 16 11.37 -4.79 13.10
C GLN A 16 11.60 -3.72 12.04
N ILE A 17 10.71 -2.74 11.96
CA ILE A 17 10.80 -1.64 10.98
C ILE A 17 12.14 -0.89 11.10
N SER A 18 12.70 -0.78 12.30
CA SER A 18 14.00 -0.15 12.57
C SER A 18 15.20 -0.97 12.12
N SER A 19 15.09 -2.30 12.02
CA SER A 19 16.18 -3.15 11.54
C SER A 19 16.23 -3.26 10.01
N ILE A 20 15.16 -2.85 9.32
CA ILE A 20 15.09 -2.85 7.86
C ILE A 20 15.81 -1.62 7.33
N ALA A 21 16.87 -1.85 6.56
CA ALA A 21 17.61 -0.78 5.88
C ALA A 21 16.84 -0.29 4.65
N THR A 22 16.31 -1.21 3.84
CA THR A 22 15.61 -0.89 2.58
C THR A 22 14.63 -2.00 2.19
N ILE A 23 13.57 -1.61 1.48
CA ILE A 23 12.58 -2.51 0.88
C ILE A 23 12.49 -2.20 -0.63
N PRO A 24 13.52 -2.56 -1.42
CA PRO A 24 13.51 -2.28 -2.85
C PRO A 24 12.40 -3.08 -3.54
N THR A 25 11.69 -2.43 -4.45
CA THR A 25 10.60 -3.04 -5.22
C THR A 25 10.56 -2.56 -6.66
N SER A 26 10.03 -3.41 -7.54
CA SER A 26 9.50 -3.02 -8.84
C SER A 26 8.08 -3.59 -9.01
N PHE A 27 7.18 -2.84 -9.64
CA PHE A 27 5.82 -3.29 -9.95
C PHE A 27 5.35 -2.66 -11.27
N ASP A 28 5.34 -3.51 -12.30
CA ASP A 28 4.91 -3.21 -13.65
C ASP A 28 3.64 -3.99 -13.97
N PHE A 29 2.61 -3.29 -14.42
CA PHE A 29 1.32 -3.91 -14.69
C PHE A 29 0.50 -3.17 -15.75
N ASN A 30 -0.52 -3.86 -16.26
CA ASN A 30 -1.59 -3.31 -17.06
C ASN A 30 -2.94 -3.74 -16.48
N TYR A 31 -3.95 -2.88 -16.55
CA TYR A 31 -5.29 -3.19 -16.03
C TYR A 31 -6.36 -2.79 -17.04
N THR A 32 -7.09 -3.79 -17.55
CA THR A 32 -8.20 -3.60 -18.48
C THR A 32 -9.53 -3.97 -17.83
N SER A 33 -10.63 -3.42 -18.34
CA SER A 33 -12.00 -3.82 -18.02
C SER A 33 -12.90 -3.47 -19.20
N ASP A 34 -13.99 -4.21 -19.36
CA ASP A 34 -15.08 -3.82 -20.25
C ASP A 34 -15.92 -2.76 -19.52
N GLY A 35 -15.82 -1.50 -19.98
CA GLY A 35 -16.51 -0.37 -19.37
C GLY A 35 -15.95 0.05 -18.00
N ASP A 36 -16.82 0.61 -17.16
CA ASP A 36 -16.43 1.19 -15.87
C ASP A 36 -15.93 0.12 -14.88
N MET A 37 -14.76 0.36 -14.29
CA MET A 37 -14.26 -0.38 -13.14
C MET A 37 -14.01 0.54 -11.95
N VAL A 38 -14.21 0.01 -10.74
CA VAL A 38 -13.79 0.65 -9.49
C VAL A 38 -12.80 -0.29 -8.81
N SER A 39 -11.53 0.12 -8.79
CA SER A 39 -10.42 -0.71 -8.31
C SER A 39 -9.21 0.15 -7.93
N ASN A 40 -8.23 -0.45 -7.27
CA ASN A 40 -6.89 0.11 -7.13
C ASN A 40 -5.82 -0.93 -7.50
N VAL A 41 -4.57 -0.50 -7.62
CA VAL A 41 -3.40 -1.39 -7.58
C VAL A 41 -2.47 -0.85 -6.51
N ALA A 42 -2.14 -1.68 -5.53
CA ALA A 42 -1.52 -1.22 -4.30
C ALA A 42 -0.54 -2.24 -3.71
N TYR A 43 0.45 -1.72 -3.00
CA TYR A 43 1.11 -2.43 -1.92
C TYR A 43 0.28 -2.35 -0.64
N ASP A 44 0.30 -3.40 0.14
CA ASP A 44 -0.40 -3.52 1.41
C ASP A 44 0.55 -4.14 2.45
N MET A 45 0.79 -3.40 3.54
CA MET A 45 1.74 -3.77 4.59
C MET A 45 1.09 -3.67 5.95
N PHE A 46 1.14 -4.75 6.73
CA PHE A 46 0.64 -4.76 8.10
C PHE A 46 1.79 -4.84 9.10
N THR A 47 1.65 -4.09 10.19
CA THR A 47 2.61 -4.15 11.30
C THR A 47 1.93 -4.43 12.64
N SER A 48 2.64 -5.09 13.55
CA SER A 48 2.19 -5.34 14.92
C SER A 48 3.32 -5.15 15.95
N TRP A 49 2.96 -4.92 17.21
CA TRP A 49 3.91 -4.88 18.33
C TRP A 49 4.60 -6.22 18.59
N THR A 50 4.02 -7.34 18.12
CA THR A 50 4.63 -8.67 18.24
C THR A 50 4.65 -9.36 16.88
N PRO A 51 5.62 -10.27 16.63
CA PRO A 51 5.78 -10.92 15.32
C PRO A 51 4.53 -11.62 14.78
N ALA A 52 3.69 -12.18 15.65
CA ALA A 52 2.47 -12.93 15.27
C ALA A 52 1.21 -12.36 15.94
N GLY A 53 1.24 -11.09 16.38
CA GLY A 53 0.11 -10.42 16.99
C GLY A 53 -0.94 -9.96 15.98
N HIS A 54 -2.07 -9.48 16.49
CA HIS A 54 -3.05 -8.76 15.68
C HIS A 54 -2.40 -7.46 15.13
N PRO A 55 -2.60 -7.11 13.85
CA PRO A 55 -2.07 -5.88 13.29
C PRO A 55 -2.52 -4.64 14.06
N ASN A 56 -1.61 -3.71 14.28
CA ASN A 56 -1.91 -2.40 14.87
C ASN A 56 -2.02 -1.33 13.78
N PHE A 57 -1.22 -1.48 12.72
CA PHE A 57 -1.18 -0.54 11.61
C PHE A 57 -1.25 -1.27 10.26
N GLU A 58 -1.80 -0.56 9.29
CA GLU A 58 -1.83 -0.91 7.87
C GLU A 58 -1.23 0.29 7.12
N LEU A 59 -0.22 0.05 6.28
CA LEU A 59 0.39 1.05 5.42
C LEU A 59 0.22 0.58 3.98
N MET A 60 -0.63 1.29 3.24
CA MET A 60 -0.87 1.02 1.83
C MET A 60 -0.17 2.06 0.96
N VAL A 61 0.30 1.61 -0.21
CA VAL A 61 0.81 2.49 -1.28
C VAL A 61 0.06 2.16 -2.56
N TRP A 62 -0.90 3.00 -2.93
CA TRP A 62 -1.74 2.84 -4.12
C TRP A 62 -1.06 3.51 -5.30
N LEU A 63 -0.59 2.68 -6.23
CA LEU A 63 0.06 3.13 -7.47
C LEU A 63 -0.96 3.61 -8.49
N ALA A 64 -2.12 2.97 -8.57
CA ALA A 64 -3.18 3.36 -9.51
C ALA A 64 -4.56 3.27 -8.86
N THR A 65 -5.44 4.20 -9.24
CA THR A 65 -6.83 4.26 -8.79
C THR A 65 -7.75 4.34 -10.01
N TYR A 66 -8.81 3.54 -10.01
CA TYR A 66 -9.79 3.46 -11.11
C TYR A 66 -11.20 3.70 -10.57
N GLY A 67 -12.01 4.45 -11.33
CA GLY A 67 -13.44 4.66 -11.05
C GLY A 67 -13.76 5.28 -9.68
N GLY A 68 -12.82 6.04 -9.10
CA GLY A 68 -13.03 6.74 -7.83
C GLY A 68 -12.99 5.83 -6.59
N ALA A 69 -12.25 4.71 -6.63
CA ALA A 69 -11.90 3.98 -5.41
C ALA A 69 -11.23 4.95 -4.41
N LYS A 70 -11.57 4.83 -3.12
CA LYS A 70 -11.10 5.75 -2.08
C LYS A 70 -10.38 4.98 -0.96
N PRO A 71 -9.26 5.52 -0.43
CA PRO A 71 -8.59 4.94 0.72
C PRO A 71 -9.43 5.10 1.99
N LYS A 72 -9.03 4.40 3.05
CA LYS A 72 -9.54 4.69 4.40
C LYS A 72 -9.09 6.09 4.81
N SER A 73 -10.04 6.94 5.18
CA SER A 73 -9.77 8.29 5.62
C SER A 73 -10.83 8.76 6.60
N THR A 74 -10.41 9.29 7.75
CA THR A 74 -11.33 9.86 8.75
C THR A 74 -11.89 11.21 8.28
N SER A 75 -11.05 12.07 7.69
CA SER A 75 -11.44 13.40 7.20
C SER A 75 -11.99 13.39 5.77
N GLY A 76 -11.69 12.34 5.00
CA GLY A 76 -11.92 12.29 3.56
C GLY A 76 -10.95 13.14 2.74
N GLN A 77 -9.92 13.73 3.37
CA GLN A 77 -8.94 14.63 2.75
C GLN A 77 -7.51 14.14 3.02
N PRO A 78 -6.55 14.44 2.12
CA PRO A 78 -5.16 14.11 2.36
C PRO A 78 -4.61 14.95 3.53
N ILE A 79 -3.74 14.34 4.33
CA ILE A 79 -3.09 14.97 5.49
C ILE A 79 -1.67 15.45 5.16
N LYS A 80 -1.06 14.94 4.08
CA LYS A 80 0.29 15.28 3.62
C LYS A 80 0.44 14.92 2.13
N THR A 81 1.32 15.61 1.41
CA THR A 81 1.82 15.17 0.09
C THR A 81 3.31 14.87 0.20
N VAL A 82 3.75 13.78 -0.42
CA VAL A 82 5.15 13.33 -0.39
C VAL A 82 5.59 12.93 -1.79
N ASN A 83 6.88 13.08 -2.10
CA ASN A 83 7.47 12.54 -3.33
C ASN A 83 8.37 11.37 -2.97
N VAL A 84 8.05 10.18 -3.49
CA VAL A 84 8.85 8.97 -3.29
C VAL A 84 9.15 8.36 -4.64
N ALA A 85 10.43 8.15 -4.92
CA ALA A 85 10.92 7.62 -6.21
C ALA A 85 10.39 8.38 -7.44
N GLY A 86 10.25 9.71 -7.33
CA GLY A 86 9.79 10.56 -8.42
C GLY A 86 8.27 10.58 -8.62
N VAL A 87 7.49 9.94 -7.74
CA VAL A 87 6.02 9.92 -7.79
C VAL A 87 5.46 10.73 -6.61
N ASP A 88 4.53 11.63 -6.91
CA ASP A 88 3.80 12.38 -5.89
C ASP A 88 2.63 11.55 -5.35
N PHE A 89 2.63 11.34 -4.03
CA PHE A 89 1.57 10.66 -3.30
C PHE A 89 0.88 11.61 -2.33
N GLU A 90 -0.44 11.46 -2.24
CA GLU A 90 -1.25 12.03 -1.17
C GLU A 90 -1.44 11.00 -0.06
N LEU A 91 -1.03 11.34 1.16
CA LEU A 91 -1.21 10.50 2.34
C LEU A 91 -2.58 10.75 2.95
N TYR A 92 -3.35 9.68 3.14
CA TYR A 92 -4.60 9.65 3.88
C TYR A 92 -4.41 8.83 5.17
N SER A 93 -5.18 9.16 6.21
CA SER A 93 -5.20 8.39 7.45
C SER A 93 -6.64 8.17 7.94
N GLY A 94 -6.91 6.96 8.41
CA GLY A 94 -8.17 6.57 9.02
C GLY A 94 -8.07 5.27 9.79
N TYR A 95 -9.21 4.64 10.05
CA TYR A 95 -9.26 3.40 10.83
C TYR A 95 -10.04 2.31 10.11
N ASN A 96 -9.58 1.07 10.30
CA ASN A 96 -10.32 -0.15 9.99
C ASN A 96 -10.47 -0.96 11.29
N GLN A 97 -11.62 -0.83 11.95
CA GLN A 97 -11.80 -1.29 13.33
C GLN A 97 -10.71 -0.68 14.22
N ASN A 98 -9.88 -1.51 14.86
CA ASN A 98 -8.80 -1.07 15.75
C ASN A 98 -7.44 -0.93 15.05
N ILE A 99 -7.40 -1.05 13.71
CA ILE A 99 -6.18 -0.89 12.91
C ILE A 99 -6.12 0.57 12.41
N ASN A 100 -5.01 1.25 12.66
CA ASN A 100 -4.74 2.57 12.09
C ASN A 100 -4.18 2.42 10.68
N VAL A 101 -4.88 2.98 9.69
CA VAL A 101 -4.59 2.81 8.27
C VAL A 101 -3.99 4.09 7.73
N PHE A 102 -2.82 3.96 7.13
CA PHE A 102 -2.17 4.97 6.30
C PHE A 102 -2.25 4.53 4.85
N SER A 103 -2.65 5.43 3.95
CA SER A 103 -2.71 5.12 2.52
C SER A 103 -2.09 6.26 1.73
N TYR A 104 -0.94 5.99 1.11
CA TYR A 104 -0.34 6.87 0.12
C TYR A 104 -1.00 6.58 -1.22
N VAL A 105 -1.69 7.56 -1.81
CA VAL A 105 -2.36 7.43 -3.11
C VAL A 105 -1.64 8.28 -4.13
N ALA A 106 -1.15 7.66 -5.20
CA ALA A 106 -0.48 8.38 -6.27
C ALA A 106 -1.45 9.40 -6.90
N LYS A 107 -1.00 10.65 -7.06
CA LYS A 107 -1.82 11.72 -7.66
C LYS A 107 -2.17 11.46 -9.12
N GLN A 108 -1.31 10.71 -9.80
CA GLN A 108 -1.53 10.18 -11.14
C GLN A 108 -1.23 8.69 -11.12
N SER A 109 -2.03 7.88 -11.80
CA SER A 109 -1.83 6.44 -11.85
C SER A 109 -0.46 6.09 -12.46
N VAL A 110 0.29 5.26 -11.75
CA VAL A 110 1.62 4.76 -12.12
C VAL A 110 1.51 3.26 -12.40
N THR A 111 1.73 2.86 -13.65
CA THR A 111 1.67 1.46 -14.09
C THR A 111 3.03 0.77 -14.13
N SER A 112 4.11 1.53 -13.93
CA SER A 112 5.49 1.05 -13.80
C SER A 112 6.15 1.82 -12.66
N PHE A 113 6.37 1.14 -11.53
CA PHE A 113 6.97 1.74 -10.34
C PHE A 113 8.24 0.98 -9.97
N LYS A 114 9.29 1.73 -9.61
CA LYS A 114 10.51 1.19 -9.01
C LYS A 114 10.97 2.13 -7.91
N GLY A 115 11.13 1.61 -6.70
CA GLY A 115 11.43 2.44 -5.54
C GLY A 115 11.77 1.63 -4.30
N ASP A 116 11.72 2.29 -3.16
CA ASP A 116 11.96 1.70 -1.84
C ASP A 116 10.75 1.93 -0.94
N LEU A 117 10.08 0.84 -0.53
CA LEU A 117 8.90 0.93 0.32
C LEU A 117 9.23 1.41 1.74
N LYS A 118 10.49 1.27 2.19
CA LYS A 118 10.93 1.77 3.51
C LYS A 118 10.75 3.27 3.65
N LEU A 119 10.85 4.02 2.54
CA LEU A 119 10.69 5.48 2.55
C LEU A 119 9.29 5.91 2.98
N PHE A 120 8.24 5.14 2.65
CA PHE A 120 6.88 5.48 3.07
C PHE A 120 6.67 5.37 4.59
N PHE A 121 7.40 4.49 5.28
CA PHE A 121 7.41 4.46 6.74
C PHE A 121 8.07 5.72 7.32
N ASN A 122 9.11 6.23 6.67
CA ASN A 122 9.84 7.42 7.10
C ASN A 122 9.06 8.73 6.84
N GLU A 123 8.11 8.69 5.90
CA GLU A 123 7.32 9.85 5.47
C GLU A 123 6.03 10.09 6.28
N LEU A 124 5.77 9.28 7.31
CA LEU A 124 4.61 9.44 8.20
C LEU A 124 4.73 10.71 9.08
N PRO A 125 3.61 11.32 9.50
CA PRO A 125 3.63 12.44 10.44
C PRO A 125 4.26 12.06 11.79
N SER A 126 5.10 12.93 12.35
CA SER A 126 5.76 12.67 13.65
C SER A 126 4.78 12.46 14.82
N SER A 127 3.58 13.05 14.74
CA SER A 127 2.52 12.91 15.75
C SER A 127 1.66 11.66 15.60
N ASN A 128 1.76 10.93 14.48
CA ASN A 128 0.99 9.72 14.19
C ASN A 128 1.79 8.86 13.20
N THR A 129 2.70 8.06 13.74
CA THR A 129 3.67 7.26 12.97
C THR A 129 3.59 5.78 13.34
N ILE A 130 4.28 4.94 12.55
CA ILE A 130 4.54 3.55 12.87
C ILE A 130 5.91 3.49 13.55
N ASP A 131 5.92 3.10 14.82
CA ASP A 131 7.15 3.03 15.61
C ASP A 131 8.14 2.01 15.01
N GLY A 132 9.44 2.32 15.05
CA GLY A 132 10.48 1.45 14.51
C GLY A 132 10.58 0.06 15.17
N SER A 133 10.03 -0.11 16.37
CA SER A 133 9.98 -1.39 17.08
C SER A 133 8.81 -2.29 16.65
N GLN A 134 7.86 -1.78 15.86
CA GLN A 134 6.83 -2.59 15.20
C GLN A 134 7.48 -3.63 14.27
N TYR A 135 6.87 -4.79 14.18
CA TYR A 135 7.26 -5.85 13.26
C TYR A 135 6.47 -5.76 11.96
N LEU A 136 7.15 -5.83 10.81
CA LEU A 136 6.50 -6.01 9.51
C LEU A 136 6.02 -7.46 9.39
N GLN A 137 4.71 -7.67 9.37
CA GLN A 137 4.12 -9.01 9.35
C GLN A 137 3.66 -9.44 7.97
N VAL A 138 3.15 -8.48 7.19
CA VAL A 138 2.60 -8.72 5.85
C VAL A 138 3.23 -7.71 4.91
N LEU A 139 3.64 -8.18 3.74
CA LEU A 139 4.05 -7.35 2.62
C LEU A 139 3.49 -7.96 1.34
N GLN A 140 2.45 -7.33 0.82
CA GLN A 140 1.69 -7.80 -0.33
C GLN A 140 1.62 -6.73 -1.42
N ALA A 141 1.43 -7.17 -2.66
CA ALA A 141 1.13 -6.28 -3.78
C ALA A 141 0.03 -6.89 -4.65
N GLY A 142 -1.01 -6.12 -4.93
CA GLY A 142 -2.22 -6.63 -5.54
C GLY A 142 -3.24 -5.56 -5.90
N THR A 143 -4.51 -5.97 -5.97
CA THR A 143 -5.63 -5.10 -6.35
C THR A 143 -6.85 -5.34 -5.49
N GLN A 144 -7.46 -4.25 -4.99
CA GLN A 144 -8.76 -4.27 -4.34
C GLN A 144 -9.85 -4.05 -5.38
N ALA A 145 -10.58 -5.11 -5.74
CA ALA A 145 -11.68 -5.02 -6.70
C ALA A 145 -12.99 -4.62 -6.01
N PHE A 146 -13.68 -3.59 -6.50
CA PHE A 146 -14.99 -3.17 -5.99
C PHE A 146 -16.12 -3.47 -6.98
N LYS A 147 -15.90 -3.14 -8.27
CA LYS A 147 -16.81 -3.34 -9.40
C LYS A 147 -15.98 -3.43 -10.69
N GLY A 148 -16.42 -4.24 -11.64
CA GLY A 148 -15.91 -4.27 -13.01
C GLY A 148 -16.53 -5.44 -13.78
N THR A 149 -16.42 -5.42 -15.10
CA THR A 149 -16.86 -6.51 -15.99
C THR A 149 -15.67 -6.95 -16.83
N ASN A 150 -15.36 -8.25 -16.84
CA ASN A 150 -14.18 -8.80 -17.51
C ASN A 150 -12.87 -8.06 -17.18
N ALA A 151 -12.78 -7.55 -15.95
CA ALA A 151 -11.63 -6.79 -15.49
C ALA A 151 -10.43 -7.73 -15.29
N LYS A 152 -9.26 -7.35 -15.82
CA LYS A 152 -8.04 -8.14 -15.76
C LYS A 152 -6.83 -7.26 -15.43
N LEU A 153 -6.27 -7.49 -14.24
CA LEU A 153 -4.93 -7.03 -13.90
C LEU A 153 -3.91 -8.03 -14.44
N THR A 154 -2.98 -7.57 -15.27
CA THR A 154 -1.83 -8.35 -15.75
C THR A 154 -0.56 -7.73 -15.19
N VAL A 155 0.09 -8.45 -14.28
CA VAL A 155 1.40 -8.05 -13.73
C VAL A 155 2.48 -8.58 -14.65
N THR A 156 3.24 -7.68 -15.28
CA THR A 156 4.29 -8.02 -16.24
C THR A 156 5.67 -8.08 -15.59
N GLY A 157 5.84 -7.41 -14.44
CA GLY A 157 7.05 -7.47 -13.64
C GLY A 157 6.72 -7.15 -12.18
N TYR A 158 7.17 -8.00 -11.26
CA TYR A 158 7.06 -7.72 -9.82
C TYR A 158 8.27 -8.27 -9.08
N SER A 159 8.86 -7.43 -8.24
CA SER A 159 9.88 -7.84 -7.29
C SER A 159 9.75 -7.05 -6.00
N VAL A 160 10.04 -7.69 -4.87
CA VAL A 160 10.17 -7.01 -3.59
C VAL A 160 11.13 -7.80 -2.70
N ASN A 161 12.02 -7.10 -2.02
CA ASN A 161 12.93 -7.67 -1.04
C ASN A 161 12.94 -6.83 0.23
N VAL A 162 13.31 -7.44 1.35
CA VAL A 162 13.53 -6.76 2.64
C VAL A 162 14.98 -7.01 3.01
N ILE A 163 15.74 -5.94 3.22
CA ILE A 163 17.18 -5.97 3.49
C ILE A 163 17.46 -5.19 4.77
#